data_AF-A0A820SWC1-F1
#
_entry.id   AF-A0A820SWC1-F1
#
_cell.length_a   1.000
_cell.length_b   1.000
_cell.length_c   1.000
_cell.angle_alpha   90.00
_cell.angle_beta   90.00
_cell.angle_gamma   90.00
#
_symmetry.space_group_name_H-M   'P 1'
#
loop_
_entity.id
_entity.type
_entity.pdbx_description
1 polymer ?
#
loop_
_entity_poly.entity_id
_entity_poly.type
_entity_poly.pdbx_seq_one_letter_code
_entity_poly.pdbx_strand_id
1 'polypeptide(L)'
;GAIIGLNLAMNSPNRLVSLFAFAANYNTSGAKDISLSSVFNAYLTRTQIEYEQMNPINDYQSLYNNLTTMWSTLPDWNQTDFAKIPSTIYAWIVDGEHEEVIYRDQPDTMALWIPQSGLLNELLGKEER
;
A
#
# COMPACT_ATOMS: atom_id res chain seq x y z
N GLY A 1 -0.12 -1.33 -6.22
CA GLY A 1 1.02 -2.24 -6.44
C GLY A 1 1.19 -3.22 -5.29
N ALA A 2 1.55 -2.72 -4.11
CA ALA A 2 1.84 -3.55 -2.92
C ALA A 2 0.71 -4.55 -2.55
N ILE A 3 -0.55 -4.10 -2.54
CA ILE A 3 -1.73 -4.97 -2.31
C ILE A 3 -1.77 -6.15 -3.29
N ILE A 4 -1.50 -5.93 -4.58
CA ILE A 4 -1.47 -7.01 -5.58
C ILE A 4 -0.33 -7.99 -5.27
N GLY A 5 0.84 -7.48 -4.90
CA GLY A 5 1.98 -8.32 -4.51
C GLY A 5 1.69 -9.18 -3.27
N LEU A 6 1.05 -8.60 -2.25
CA LEU A 6 0.59 -9.32 -1.06
C LEU A 6 -0.44 -10.40 -1.42
N ASN A 7 -1.41 -10.07 -2.29
CA ASN A 7 -2.38 -11.03 -2.78
C ASN A 7 -1.72 -12.20 -3.52
N LEU A 8 -0.72 -11.93 -4.37
CA LEU A 8 0.06 -12.96 -5.03
C LEU A 8 0.85 -13.80 -4.02
N ALA A 9 1.44 -13.20 -2.99
CA ALA A 9 2.18 -13.94 -1.96
C ALA A 9 1.27 -14.89 -1.16
N MET A 10 0.04 -14.47 -0.86
CA MET A 10 -0.93 -15.29 -0.13
C MET A 10 -1.59 -16.38 -0.99
N ASN A 11 -1.93 -16.05 -2.24
CA ASN A 11 -2.83 -16.88 -3.06
C ASN A 11 -2.15 -17.52 -4.28
N SER A 12 -0.92 -17.12 -4.61
CA SER A 12 -0.14 -17.66 -5.74
C SER A 12 1.37 -17.56 -5.48
N PRO A 13 1.88 -18.08 -4.35
CA PRO A 13 3.25 -17.86 -3.90
C PRO A 13 4.31 -18.36 -4.88
N ASN A 14 3.97 -19.35 -5.73
CA ASN A 14 4.83 -19.85 -6.80
C ASN A 14 5.14 -18.83 -7.92
N ARG A 15 4.52 -17.64 -7.90
CA ARG A 15 4.77 -16.56 -8.86
C ARG A 15 5.76 -15.50 -8.35
N LEU A 16 6.26 -15.64 -7.12
CA LEU A 16 7.15 -14.68 -6.47
C LEU A 16 8.33 -15.40 -5.82
N VAL A 17 9.52 -14.80 -5.88
CA VAL A 17 10.69 -15.25 -5.11
C VAL A 17 10.93 -14.38 -3.88
N SER A 18 10.50 -13.13 -3.93
CA SER A 18 10.52 -12.15 -2.84
C SER A 18 9.45 -11.09 -3.09
N LEU A 19 9.11 -10.33 -2.06
CA LEU A 19 8.14 -9.24 -2.15
C LEU A 19 8.73 -7.95 -1.59
N PHE A 20 8.45 -6.83 -2.26
CA PHE A 20 8.69 -5.49 -1.76
C PHE A 20 7.37 -4.71 -1.82
N ALA A 21 6.73 -4.54 -0.67
CA ALA A 21 5.41 -3.95 -0.51
C ALA A 21 5.51 -2.56 0.11
N PHE A 22 5.50 -1.53 -0.75
CA PHE A 22 5.56 -0.13 -0.34
C PHE A 22 4.18 0.48 -0.09
N ALA A 23 4.01 1.14 1.05
CA ALA A 23 2.82 1.92 1.45
C ALA A 23 1.49 1.15 1.30
N ALA A 24 1.45 -0.08 1.82
CA ALA A 24 0.22 -0.88 1.84
C ALA A 24 -0.56 -0.70 3.16
N ASN A 25 -1.88 -0.64 3.04
CA ASN A 25 -2.82 -1.01 4.10
C ASN A 25 -3.31 -2.44 3.89
N TYR A 26 -3.65 -3.13 4.97
CA TYR A 26 -4.21 -4.49 4.90
C TYR A 26 -5.73 -4.52 5.02
N ASN A 27 -6.36 -3.41 5.46
CA ASN A 27 -7.79 -3.24 5.45
C ASN A 27 -8.19 -1.78 5.10
N THR A 28 -9.47 -1.55 4.81
CA THR A 28 -9.99 -0.23 4.43
C THR A 28 -9.88 0.82 5.55
N SER A 29 -9.92 0.40 6.83
CA SER A 29 -9.74 1.31 7.98
C SER A 29 -8.30 1.80 8.16
N GLY A 30 -7.34 1.22 7.44
CA GLY A 30 -5.93 1.60 7.48
C GLY A 30 -5.60 2.92 6.80
N ALA A 31 -6.55 3.53 6.08
CA ALA A 31 -6.39 4.84 5.47
C ALA A 31 -6.86 5.97 6.40
N LYS A 32 -6.09 7.06 6.45
CA LYS A 32 -6.38 8.31 7.13
C LYS A 32 -7.49 9.08 6.40
N ASP A 33 -8.19 9.94 7.13
CA ASP A 33 -9.05 10.95 6.49
C ASP A 33 -8.17 12.04 5.87
N ILE A 34 -8.04 12.00 4.55
CA ILE A 34 -7.22 12.92 3.76
C ILE A 34 -8.03 14.09 3.17
N SER A 35 -9.34 14.19 3.47
CA SER A 35 -10.22 15.22 2.89
C SER A 35 -9.73 16.66 3.18
N LEU A 36 -9.11 16.86 4.35
CA LEU A 36 -8.56 18.14 4.77
C LEU A 36 -7.04 18.29 4.51
N SER A 37 -6.39 17.29 3.91
CA SER A 37 -4.96 17.37 3.61
C SER A 37 -4.70 18.33 2.45
N SER A 38 -4.02 19.44 2.71
CA SER A 38 -3.64 20.41 1.67
C SER A 38 -2.67 19.80 0.66
N VAL A 39 -1.77 18.92 1.10
CA VAL A 39 -0.80 18.24 0.24
C VAL A 39 -1.50 17.23 -0.67
N PHE A 40 -2.41 16.42 -0.13
CA PHE A 40 -3.13 15.43 -0.92
C PHE A 40 -4.09 16.10 -1.92
N ASN A 41 -4.76 17.18 -1.53
CA ASN A 41 -5.62 17.95 -2.43
C ASN A 41 -4.83 18.63 -3.55
N ALA A 42 -3.63 19.14 -3.26
CA ALA A 42 -2.73 19.67 -4.28
C ALA A 42 -2.24 18.56 -5.24
N TYR A 43 -1.94 17.37 -4.72
CA TYR A 43 -1.63 16.18 -5.52
C TYR A 43 -2.76 15.83 -6.48
N LEU A 44 -4.01 15.70 -5.99
CA LEU A 44 -5.17 15.37 -6.83
C LEU A 44 -5.39 16.39 -7.95
N THR A 45 -5.26 17.68 -7.64
CA THR A 45 -5.41 18.76 -8.63
C THR A 45 -4.34 18.64 -9.72
N ARG A 46 -3.08 18.40 -9.34
CA ARG A 46 -1.98 18.23 -10.27
C ARG A 46 -2.17 16.98 -11.14
N THR A 47 -2.50 15.83 -10.54
CA THR A 47 -2.63 14.57 -11.28
C THR A 47 -3.81 14.57 -12.24
N GLN A 48 -4.87 15.34 -11.96
CA GLN A 48 -5.93 15.56 -12.92
C GLN A 48 -5.38 16.21 -14.19
N ILE A 49 -4.70 17.35 -14.07
CA ILE A 49 -4.13 18.08 -15.21
C ILE A 49 -3.18 17.18 -16.01
N GLU A 50 -2.30 16.46 -15.31
CA GLU A 50 -1.35 15.53 -15.92
C GLU A 50 -2.06 14.39 -16.67
N TYR A 51 -3.11 13.79 -16.07
CA TYR A 51 -3.89 12.74 -16.71
C TYR A 51 -4.56 13.22 -17.99
N GLU A 52 -5.17 14.41 -17.96
CA GLU A 52 -5.87 14.99 -19.11
C GLU A 52 -4.91 15.31 -20.27
N GLN A 53 -3.65 15.64 -19.98
CA GLN A 53 -2.61 15.87 -20.98
C GLN A 53 -2.05 14.57 -21.60
N MET A 54 -1.96 13.49 -20.82
CA MET A 54 -1.27 12.27 -21.22
C MET A 54 -2.19 11.15 -21.71
N ASN A 55 -3.45 11.11 -21.24
CA ASN A 55 -4.38 10.03 -21.55
C ASN A 55 -5.33 10.42 -22.69
N PRO A 56 -5.30 9.73 -23.84
CA PRO A 56 -6.17 10.03 -24.98
C PRO A 56 -7.68 9.94 -24.71
N ILE A 57 -8.10 9.19 -23.68
CA ILE A 57 -9.51 9.06 -23.29
C ILE A 57 -10.00 10.35 -22.61
N ASN A 58 -9.10 11.02 -21.86
CA ASN A 58 -9.37 12.26 -21.15
C ASN A 58 -10.58 12.21 -20.19
N ASP A 59 -10.85 11.03 -19.59
CA ASP A 59 -11.90 10.84 -18.59
C ASP A 59 -11.29 10.60 -17.19
N TYR A 60 -10.89 11.69 -16.53
CA TYR A 60 -10.32 11.63 -15.19
C TYR A 60 -11.37 11.24 -14.14
N GLN A 61 -12.62 11.67 -14.31
CA GLN A 61 -13.68 11.41 -13.34
C GLN A 61 -13.96 9.91 -13.20
N SER A 62 -14.00 9.17 -14.31
CA SER A 62 -14.17 7.71 -14.25
C SER A 62 -12.98 7.02 -13.57
N LEU A 63 -11.74 7.46 -13.83
CA LEU A 63 -10.57 6.96 -13.12
C LEU A 63 -10.68 7.23 -11.61
N TYR A 64 -10.99 8.47 -11.24
CA TYR A 64 -11.13 8.89 -9.85
C TYR A 64 -12.18 8.04 -9.13
N ASN A 65 -13.37 7.88 -9.72
CA ASN A 65 -14.44 7.07 -9.15
C ASN A 65 -14.02 5.61 -8.94
N ASN A 66 -13.29 5.02 -9.91
CA ASN A 66 -12.78 3.66 -9.78
C ASN A 66 -11.74 3.53 -8.66
N LEU A 67 -10.83 4.51 -8.53
CA LEU A 67 -9.83 4.54 -7.45
C LEU A 67 -10.49 4.70 -6.07
N THR A 68 -11.44 5.64 -5.94
CA THR A 68 -12.19 5.84 -4.70
C THR A 68 -12.98 4.59 -4.31
N THR A 69 -13.58 3.90 -5.29
CA THR A 69 -14.28 2.63 -5.04
C THR A 69 -13.30 1.55 -4.57
N MET A 70 -12.14 1.43 -5.21
CA MET A 70 -11.12 0.47 -4.82
C MET A 70 -10.65 0.73 -3.38
N TRP A 71 -10.29 1.97 -3.03
CA TRP A 71 -9.81 2.32 -1.69
C TRP A 71 -10.86 2.12 -0.59
N SER A 72 -12.15 2.29 -0.90
CA SER A 72 -13.22 2.11 0.08
C SER A 72 -13.64 0.65 0.30
N THR A 73 -13.20 -0.26 -0.57
CA THR A 73 -13.66 -1.67 -0.57
C THR A 73 -12.55 -2.69 -0.38
N LEU A 74 -11.29 -2.35 -0.66
CA LEU A 74 -10.17 -3.29 -0.65
C LEU A 74 -8.88 -2.66 -0.10
N PRO A 75 -7.99 -3.47 0.50
CA PRO A 75 -8.19 -4.88 0.88
C PRO A 75 -8.98 -5.01 2.18
N ASP A 76 -9.25 -6.25 2.62
CA ASP A 76 -9.77 -6.57 3.95
C ASP A 76 -9.21 -7.93 4.39
N TRP A 77 -8.01 -7.89 4.98
CA TRP A 77 -7.25 -9.07 5.40
C TRP A 77 -6.97 -9.06 6.90
N ASN A 78 -6.73 -10.23 7.46
CA ASN A 78 -6.32 -10.39 8.85
C ASN A 78 -5.06 -11.27 8.97
N GLN A 79 -4.57 -11.47 10.20
CA GLN A 79 -3.40 -12.29 10.49
C GLN A 79 -3.42 -13.68 9.83
N THR A 80 -4.58 -14.34 9.77
CA THR A 80 -4.73 -15.67 9.16
C THR A 80 -4.48 -15.64 7.66
N ASP A 81 -4.81 -14.53 7.00
CA ASP A 81 -4.52 -14.35 5.58
C ASP A 81 -3.02 -14.22 5.34
N PHE A 82 -2.34 -13.37 6.11
CA PHE A 82 -0.89 -13.17 5.99
C PHE A 82 -0.09 -14.43 6.38
N ALA A 83 -0.60 -15.26 7.29
CA ALA A 83 0.01 -16.54 7.64
C ALA A 83 0.04 -17.55 6.48
N LYS A 84 -0.71 -17.32 5.39
CA LYS A 84 -0.65 -18.12 4.16
C LYS A 84 0.63 -17.87 3.34
N ILE A 85 1.31 -16.74 3.57
CA ILE A 85 2.57 -16.42 2.89
C ILE A 85 3.64 -17.42 3.36
N PRO A 86 4.21 -18.24 2.46
CA PRO A 86 5.22 -19.23 2.86
C PRO A 86 6.49 -18.56 3.37
N SER A 87 7.13 -19.15 4.38
CA SER A 87 8.42 -18.67 4.91
C SER A 87 9.58 -18.70 3.89
N THR A 88 9.39 -19.27 2.70
CA THR A 88 10.38 -19.18 1.61
C THR A 88 10.36 -17.83 0.90
N ILE A 89 9.29 -17.04 1.07
CA ILE A 89 9.17 -15.70 0.49
C ILE A 89 9.53 -14.68 1.56
N TYR A 90 10.64 -13.97 1.35
CA TYR A 90 10.98 -12.82 2.18
C TYR A 90 10.23 -11.58 1.70
N ALA A 91 9.53 -10.90 2.60
CA ALA A 91 8.76 -9.70 2.30
C ALA A 91 9.33 -8.45 2.98
N TRP A 92 9.76 -7.47 2.20
CA TRP A 92 9.98 -6.12 2.69
C TRP A 92 8.66 -5.38 2.77
N ILE A 93 8.27 -4.99 3.99
CA ILE A 93 7.15 -4.09 4.25
C ILE A 93 7.74 -2.71 4.45
N VAL A 94 7.40 -1.77 3.56
CA VAL A 94 8.12 -0.52 3.43
C VAL A 94 7.17 0.66 3.48
N ASP A 95 7.57 1.70 4.19
CA ASP A 95 6.76 2.90 4.37
C ASP A 95 7.62 4.17 4.35
N GLY A 96 7.04 5.29 3.94
CA GLY A 96 7.71 6.59 3.93
C GLY A 96 7.76 7.22 5.32
N GLU A 97 8.76 8.07 5.60
CA GLU A 97 8.81 8.86 6.85
C GLU A 97 7.59 9.78 6.98
N HIS A 98 7.18 10.38 5.88
CA HIS A 98 6.09 11.34 5.79
C HIS A 98 4.87 10.75 5.09
N GLU A 99 4.54 9.48 5.35
CA GLU A 99 3.34 8.83 4.80
C GLU A 99 2.07 9.57 5.24
N GLU A 100 1.32 10.11 4.27
CA GLU A 100 0.17 10.99 4.52
C GLU A 100 -1.17 10.25 4.55
N VAL A 101 -1.26 9.09 3.91
CA VAL A 101 -2.52 8.42 3.60
C VAL A 101 -2.71 7.18 4.46
N ILE A 102 -1.65 6.41 4.73
CA ILE A 102 -1.76 5.15 5.48
C ILE A 102 -1.35 5.35 6.94
N TYR A 103 -2.08 4.74 7.87
CA TYR A 103 -1.70 4.72 9.28
C TYR A 103 -0.46 3.87 9.52
N ARG A 104 0.35 4.29 10.49
CA ARG A 104 1.63 3.63 10.78
C ARG A 104 1.48 2.20 11.31
N ASP A 105 0.38 1.91 11.96
CA ASP A 105 0.09 0.57 12.45
C ASP A 105 -0.04 -0.46 11.32
N GLN A 106 -0.36 -0.03 10.09
CA GLN A 106 -0.54 -0.91 8.94
C GLN A 106 0.75 -1.68 8.57
N PRO A 107 1.87 -1.02 8.22
CA PRO A 107 3.12 -1.72 7.93
C PRO A 107 3.68 -2.45 9.15
N ASP A 108 3.57 -1.88 10.36
CA ASP A 108 4.06 -2.50 11.59
C ASP A 108 3.33 -3.84 11.86
N THR A 109 2.00 -3.85 11.70
CA THR A 109 1.16 -5.04 11.88
C THR A 109 1.41 -6.09 10.81
N MET A 110 1.52 -5.70 9.54
CA MET A 110 1.85 -6.64 8.48
C MET A 110 3.22 -7.29 8.67
N ALA A 111 4.24 -6.50 9.07
CA ALA A 111 5.56 -7.05 9.36
C ALA A 111 5.51 -8.08 10.49
N LEU A 112 4.69 -7.84 11.53
CA LEU A 112 4.47 -8.79 12.62
C LEU A 112 3.74 -10.07 12.17
N TRP A 113 2.78 -9.97 11.25
CA TRP A 113 1.96 -11.11 10.83
C TRP A 113 2.61 -11.99 9.75
N ILE A 114 3.56 -11.45 8.98
CA ILE A 114 4.22 -12.18 7.90
C ILE A 114 5.39 -13.00 8.45
N PRO A 115 5.46 -14.32 8.19
CA PRO A 115 6.45 -15.21 8.81
C PRO A 115 7.92 -14.85 8.56
N GLN A 116 8.23 -14.29 7.39
CA GLN A 116 9.58 -13.86 7.01
C GLN A 116 9.49 -12.48 6.36
N SER A 117 9.70 -11.46 7.19
CA SER A 117 9.58 -10.08 6.76
C SER A 117 10.71 -9.20 7.32
N GLY A 118 10.93 -8.08 6.64
CA GLY A 118 11.67 -6.94 7.15
C GLY A 118 10.78 -5.71 7.09
N LEU A 119 10.84 -4.87 8.12
CA LEU A 119 10.18 -3.57 8.15
C LEU A 119 11.22 -2.51 7.80
N LEU A 120 11.05 -1.84 6.65
CA LEU A 120 11.87 -0.69 6.29
C LEU A 120 11.06 0.58 6.47
N ASN A 121 11.44 1.33 7.49
CA ASN A 121 10.98 2.67 7.72
C ASN A 121 12.18 3.52 8.14
N GLU A 122 12.16 4.83 7.86
CA GLU A 122 13.37 5.66 7.99
C GLU A 122 13.85 5.86 9.46
N LEU A 123 13.03 5.49 10.44
CA LEU A 123 13.41 5.51 11.87
C LEU A 123 14.34 4.35 12.24
N LEU A 124 14.16 3.15 11.67
CA LEU A 124 15.06 2.02 11.91
C LEU A 124 16.43 2.19 11.23
N GLY A 125 16.52 3.02 10.18
CA GLY A 125 17.79 3.35 9.51
C GLY A 125 18.75 4.27 10.30
N LYS A 126 18.32 4.74 11.49
CA LYS A 126 19.11 5.56 12.42
C LYS A 126 19.49 4.84 13.72
N GLU A 127 18.79 3.78 14.11
CA GLU A 127 19.14 3.00 15.32
C GLU A 127 20.16 1.88 15.05
N GLU A 128 20.40 1.52 13.78
CA GLU A 128 21.39 0.49 13.40
C GLU A 128 22.63 1.05 12.65
N ARG A 129 23.09 2.27 12.98
CA ARG A 129 24.40 2.78 12.52
C ARG A 129 25.26 3.34 13.64
#